data_AF-A0A429UAG1-F1
#
_entry.id   AF-A0A429UAG1-F1
#
_cell.length_a   1.000
_cell.length_b   1.000
_cell.length_c   1.000
_cell.angle_alpha   90.00
_cell.angle_beta   90.00
_cell.angle_gamma   90.00
#
_symmetry.space_group_name_H-M   'P 1'
#
loop_
_entity.id
_entity.type
_entity.pdbx_description
1 polymer ?
#
loop_
_entity_poly.entity_id
_entity_poly.type
_entity_poly.pdbx_seq_one_letter_code
_entity_poly.pdbx_strand_id
1 'polypeptide(L)' 'MPVQRSCEPVWITAVERAAASAALGCPPWELGLCAGCSQLMRRYGRNAAMYCNACRSVLNGR' A
#
# COMPACT_ATOMS: atom_id res chain seq x y z
N MET A 1 -17.14 -10.14 -24.47
CA MET A 1 -17.25 -9.11 -23.41
C MET A 1 -15.98 -9.15 -22.58
N PRO A 2 -15.15 -8.10 -22.48
CA PRO A 2 -14.07 -8.11 -21.50
C PRO A 2 -14.69 -7.91 -20.11
N VAL A 3 -14.26 -8.74 -19.16
CA VAL A 3 -14.56 -8.58 -17.73
C VAL A 3 -14.01 -7.22 -17.33
N GLN A 4 -14.91 -6.24 -17.21
CA GLN A 4 -14.63 -4.97 -16.56
C GLN A 4 -14.29 -5.34 -15.13
N ARG A 5 -12.99 -5.47 -14.83
CA ARG A 5 -12.50 -5.49 -13.46
C ARG A 5 -12.87 -4.14 -12.91
N SER A 6 -14.03 -4.07 -12.25
CA SER A 6 -14.53 -2.89 -11.56
C SER A 6 -13.39 -2.39 -10.70
N CYS A 7 -12.74 -1.33 -11.16
CA CYS A 7 -11.83 -0.55 -10.35
C CYS A 7 -12.75 0.30 -9.48
N GLU A 8 -13.48 -0.34 -8.57
CA GLU A 8 -14.11 0.41 -7.49
C GLU A 8 -12.97 1.17 -6.81
N PRO A 9 -13.07 2.49 -6.65
CA PRO A 9 -12.12 3.20 -5.82
C PRO A 9 -12.16 2.50 -4.47
N VAL A 10 -11.09 1.78 -4.13
CA VAL A 10 -10.95 1.15 -2.81
C VAL A 10 -10.93 2.31 -1.83
N TRP A 11 -12.10 2.61 -1.28
CA TRP A 11 -12.26 3.56 -0.20
C TRP A 11 -11.62 2.91 1.01
N ILE A 12 -10.32 3.15 1.18
CA ILE A 12 -9.60 2.70 2.36
C ILE A 12 -10.29 3.32 3.55
N THR A 13 -11.01 2.48 4.28
CA THR A 13 -11.75 2.90 5.45
C THR A 13 -10.78 3.34 6.53
N ALA A 14 -11.24 4.20 7.45
CA ALA A 14 -10.44 4.58 8.61
C ALA A 14 -9.95 3.35 9.40
N VAL A 15 -10.74 2.26 9.40
CA VAL A 15 -10.41 0.97 10.00
C VAL A 15 -9.24 0.30 9.28
N GLU A 16 -9.23 0.26 7.95
CA GLU A 16 -8.10 -0.30 7.19
C GLU A 16 -6.82 0.52 7.38
N ARG A 17 -6.94 1.86 7.44
CA ARG A 17 -5.81 2.72 7.80
C ARG A 17 -5.30 2.46 9.21
N ALA A 18 -6.19 2.31 10.18
CA ALA A 18 -5.82 2.01 11.56
C ALA A 18 -5.18 0.62 11.69
N ALA A 19 -5.75 -0.40 11.04
CA ALA A 19 -5.21 -1.75 11.01
C ALA A 19 -3.82 -1.78 10.36
N ALA A 20 -3.62 -1.07 9.25
CA ALA A 20 -2.31 -0.95 8.62
C ALA A 20 -1.32 -0.16 9.47
N SER A 21 -1.76 0.90 10.14
CA SER A 21 -0.94 1.67 11.08
C SER A 21 -0.44 0.80 12.23
N ALA A 22 -1.31 -0.04 12.79
CA ALA A 22 -1.01 -0.98 13.85
C ALA A 22 -0.08 -2.11 13.36
N ALA A 23 -0.38 -2.71 12.20
CA ALA A 23 0.43 -3.78 11.61
C ALA A 23 1.84 -3.33 11.24
N LEU A 24 1.99 -2.07 10.80
CA LEU A 24 3.28 -1.51 10.40
C LEU A 24 3.99 -0.75 11.53
N GLY A 25 3.34 -0.55 12.69
CA GLY A 25 3.87 0.21 13.82
C GLY A 25 4.25 1.64 13.44
N CYS A 26 3.44 2.30 12.60
CA CYS A 26 3.65 3.70 12.20
C CYS A 26 2.39 4.52 12.32
N PRO A 27 2.55 5.83 12.47
CA PRO A 27 1.42 6.72 12.46
C PRO A 27 0.75 6.81 11.07
N PRO A 28 -0.54 7.16 11.01
CA PRO A 28 -1.32 7.12 9.77
C PRO A 28 -0.84 8.12 8.70
N TRP A 29 -0.14 9.19 9.07
CA TRP A 29 0.47 10.12 8.11
C TRP A 29 1.72 9.56 7.42
N GLU A 30 2.32 8.49 7.96
CA GLU A 30 3.40 7.76 7.27
C GLU A 30 2.88 6.75 6.24
N LEU A 31 1.57 6.46 6.26
CA LEU A 31 0.94 5.53 5.34
C LEU A 31 0.65 6.20 3.99
N GLY A 32 0.90 5.46 2.92
CA GLY A 32 0.57 5.83 1.55
C GLY A 32 0.41 4.58 0.68
N LEU A 33 0.12 4.79 -0.60
CA LEU A 33 -0.09 3.69 -1.54
C LEU A 33 1.23 3.31 -2.24
N CYS A 34 1.43 2.01 -2.42
CA CYS A 34 2.50 1.48 -3.26
C CYS A 34 2.34 1.95 -4.71
N ALA A 35 3.41 2.39 -5.35
CA ALA A 35 3.37 2.84 -6.75
C ALA A 35 3.08 1.72 -7.77
N GLY A 36 3.29 0.46 -7.39
CA GLY A 36 3.08 -0.70 -8.28
C GLY A 36 1.71 -1.37 -8.14
N CYS A 37 1.25 -1.58 -6.90
CA CYS A 37 0.03 -2.34 -6.61
C CYS A 37 -1.04 -1.56 -5.85
N SER A 38 -0.82 -0.28 -5.55
CA SER A 38 -1.72 0.56 -4.77
C SER A 38 -2.07 0.03 -3.37
N GLN A 39 -1.30 -0.91 -2.85
CA GLN A 39 -1.48 -1.41 -1.49
C GLN A 39 -1.05 -0.35 -0.46
N LEU A 40 -1.81 -0.24 0.64
CA LEU A 40 -1.46 0.63 1.76
C LEU A 40 -0.19 0.13 2.46
N MET A 41 0.79 1.01 2.55
CA MET A 41 2.10 0.71 3.15
C MET A 41 2.74 1.98 3.72
N ARG A 42 3.86 1.84 4.42
CA ARG A 42 4.64 2.98 4.88
C ARG A 42 5.35 3.66 3.70
N ARG A 43 4.83 4.81 3.24
CA ARG A 43 5.38 5.60 2.11
C ARG A 43 6.21 6.78 2.57
N TYR A 44 6.00 7.27 3.80
CA TYR A 44 6.70 8.41 4.37
C TYR A 44 7.34 8.03 5.72
N GLY A 45 8.33 8.81 6.18
CA GLY A 45 9.03 8.58 7.44
C GLY A 45 10.35 7.79 7.33
N ARG A 46 10.83 7.28 8.47
CA ARG A 46 12.19 6.71 8.61
C ARG A 46 12.42 5.39 7.87
N ASN A 47 11.34 4.67 7.54
CA ASN A 47 11.36 3.43 6.76
C ASN A 47 10.51 3.54 5.49
N ALA A 48 10.47 4.73 4.89
CA ALA A 48 9.70 5.01 3.68
C ALA A 48 10.21 4.19 2.47
N ALA A 49 9.28 3.59 1.72
CA ALA A 49 9.56 2.98 0.43
C ALA A 49 8.58 3.48 -0.64
N MET A 50 8.98 3.39 -1.93
CA MET A 50 8.05 3.62 -3.05
C MET A 50 7.25 2.37 -3.45
N TYR A 51 7.84 1.20 -3.22
CA TYR A 51 7.25 -0.10 -3.52
C TYR A 51 7.10 -0.95 -2.25
N CYS A 52 6.02 -1.71 -2.16
CA CYS A 52 5.81 -2.66 -1.07
C CYS A 52 6.80 -3.82 -1.17
N ASN A 53 7.01 -4.58 -0.09
CA ASN A 53 7.93 -5.71 -0.09
C ASN A 53 7.66 -6.70 -1.24
N ALA A 54 6.40 -6.97 -1.58
CA ALA A 54 6.05 -7.84 -2.70
C ALA A 54 6.51 -7.26 -4.05
N CYS A 55 6.14 -6.00 -4.37
CA CYS A 55 6.59 -5.34 -5.60
C CYS A 55 8.11 -5.19 -5.63
N ARG A 56 8.75 -4.93 -4.49
CA ARG A 56 10.21 -4.81 -4.39
C ARG A 56 10.89 -6.14 -4.64
N SER A 57 10.34 -7.26 -4.16
CA SER A 57 10.85 -8.59 -4.47
C SER A 57 10.73 -8.93 -5.96
N VAL A 58 9.64 -8.50 -6.60
CA VAL A 58 9.48 -8.67 -8.07
C VAL A 58 10.49 -7.81 -8.84
N LEU A 59 10.75 -6.58 -8.38
CA LEU A 59 11.71 -5.68 -9.02
C LEU A 59 13.18 -6.10 -8.82
N ASN A 60 13.54 -6.54 -7.62
CA ASN A 60 14.91 -6.94 -7.27
C ASN A 60 15.24 -8.40 -7.65
N GLY A 61 14.24 -9.22 -7.97
CA GLY A 61 14.41 -10.62 -8.39
C GLY A 61 14.63 -10.80 -9.90
N ARG A 62 14.94 -9.71 -10.62
CA ARG A 62 15.35 -9.70 -12.02
C ARG A 62 16.86 -9.53 -12.13
#